data_AF-A0A453D9T8-F1
#
_entry.id   AF-A0A453D9T8-F1
#
_cell.length_a   1.000
_cell.length_b   1.000
_cell.length_c   1.000
_cell.angle_alpha   90.00
_cell.angle_beta   90.00
_cell.angle_gamma   90.00
#
_symmetry.space_group_name_H-M   'P 1'
#
loop_
_entity.id
_entity.type
_entity.pdbx_description
1 polymer ?
#
loop_
_entity_poly.entity_id
_entity_poly.type
_entity_poly.pdbx_seq_one_letter_code
_entity_poly.pdbx_strand_id
1 'polypeptide(L)'
;MHRLIVATGGGAVIRPINWSYMRKGLTIWLDVPLDALARRIAAVGTASRPLLHQESGDPYAKAYAKLTALFEQRMDSYANADARVSLENIALKQGHNDVNVLTPSAIAIEVFEYF
;
A
#
# COMPACT_ATOMS: atom_id res chain seq x y z
N MET A 1 1.40 -9.59 -27.35
CA MET A 1 1.60 -8.55 -26.31
C MET A 1 0.45 -8.66 -25.31
N HIS A 2 0.74 -8.89 -24.03
CA HIS A 2 -0.28 -8.83 -22.98
C HIS A 2 -0.19 -7.45 -22.30
N ARG A 3 -1.32 -6.76 -22.16
CA ARG A 3 -1.46 -5.50 -21.41
C ARG A 3 -2.26 -5.80 -20.16
N LEU A 4 -1.56 -6.10 -19.07
CA LEU A 4 -2.18 -6.54 -17.82
C LEU A 4 -1.71 -5.65 -16.67
N ILE A 5 -2.63 -5.36 -15.75
CA ILE A 5 -2.34 -4.72 -14.47
C ILE A 5 -2.64 -5.76 -13.39
N VAL A 6 -1.68 -5.99 -12.49
CA VAL A 6 -1.80 -6.99 -11.44
C VAL A 6 -1.57 -6.32 -10.09
N ALA A 7 -2.61 -6.29 -9.25
CA ALA A 7 -2.48 -5.91 -7.85
C ALA A 7 -1.99 -7.12 -7.04
N THR A 8 -0.81 -7.02 -6.41
CA THR A 8 -0.26 -8.10 -5.59
C THR A 8 -0.66 -7.92 -4.12
N GLY A 9 -0.65 -9.02 -3.35
CA GLY A 9 -0.75 -8.91 -1.90
C GLY A 9 0.53 -8.34 -1.30
N GLY A 10 0.44 -7.57 -0.21
CA GLY A 10 1.61 -6.92 0.41
C GLY A 10 2.72 -7.84 0.94
N GLY A 11 2.52 -9.17 0.90
CA GLY A 11 3.58 -10.15 1.20
C GLY A 11 4.33 -10.66 -0.02
N ALA A 12 3.89 -10.31 -1.24
CA ALA A 12 4.49 -10.80 -2.48
C ALA A 12 5.95 -10.37 -2.65
N VAL A 13 6.31 -9.19 -2.12
CA VAL A 13 7.66 -8.62 -2.20
C VAL A 13 8.70 -9.35 -1.34
N ILE A 14 8.29 -10.20 -0.40
CA ILE A 14 9.21 -10.82 0.58
C ILE A 14 10.07 -11.92 -0.05
N ARG A 15 9.50 -12.69 -0.99
CA ARG A 15 10.21 -13.84 -1.58
C ARG A 15 11.00 -13.37 -2.81
N PRO A 16 12.34 -13.54 -2.84
CA PRO A 16 13.16 -13.12 -3.99
C PRO A 16 12.70 -13.71 -5.34
N ILE A 17 12.18 -14.94 -5.33
CA ILE A 17 11.66 -15.57 -6.55
C ILE A 17 10.50 -14.77 -7.19
N ASN A 18 9.66 -14.10 -6.39
CA ASN A 18 8.56 -13.30 -6.91
C ASN A 18 9.09 -12.10 -7.71
N TRP A 19 10.19 -11.50 -7.27
CA TRP A 19 10.85 -10.41 -8.01
C TRP A 19 11.35 -10.86 -9.38
N SER A 20 11.78 -12.11 -9.54
CA SER A 20 12.18 -12.63 -10.86
C SER A 20 11.03 -12.61 -11.88
N TYR A 21 9.78 -12.71 -11.42
CA TYR A 21 8.59 -12.59 -12.25
C TYR A 21 8.13 -11.14 -12.39
N MET A 22 8.09 -10.38 -11.29
CA MET A 22 7.61 -9.01 -11.29
C MET A 22 8.50 -8.08 -12.14
N ARG A 23 9.83 -8.31 -12.15
CA ARG A 23 10.79 -7.57 -12.98
C ARG A 23 10.68 -7.83 -14.50
N LYS A 24 9.76 -8.70 -14.93
CA LYS A 24 9.42 -8.86 -16.36
C LYS A 24 8.46 -7.78 -16.87
N GLY A 25 7.95 -6.94 -15.97
CA GLY A 25 7.16 -5.75 -16.29
C GLY A 25 7.59 -4.58 -15.40
N LEU A 26 6.74 -3.56 -15.32
CA LEU A 26 6.94 -2.42 -14.43
C LEU A 26 6.31 -2.69 -13.06
N THR A 27 7.06 -2.48 -11.99
CA THR A 27 6.62 -2.62 -10.61
C THR A 27 6.41 -1.27 -9.96
N ILE A 28 5.23 -1.07 -9.36
CA ILE A 28 4.84 0.20 -8.76
C ILE A 28 4.46 -0.04 -7.31
N TRP A 29 5.15 0.66 -6.40
CA TRP A 29 4.81 0.69 -4.99
C TRP A 29 3.87 1.88 -4.72
N LEU A 30 2.65 1.58 -4.28
CA LEU A 30 1.74 2.57 -3.70
C LEU A 30 2.14 2.80 -2.24
N ASP A 31 2.81 3.90 -1.99
CA ASP A 31 3.30 4.29 -0.67
C ASP A 31 2.23 5.11 0.06
N VAL A 32 1.64 4.47 1.07
CA VAL A 32 0.51 5.01 1.84
C VAL A 32 0.93 5.13 3.31
N PRO A 33 0.68 6.28 3.97
CA PRO A 33 0.93 6.45 5.39
C PRO A 33 0.25 5.37 6.23
N LEU A 34 0.98 4.82 7.21
CA LEU A 34 0.48 3.75 8.08
C LEU A 34 -0.74 4.20 8.89
N ASP A 35 -0.81 5.47 9.27
CA ASP A 35 -1.97 6.05 9.97
C ASP A 35 -3.25 5.93 9.13
N ALA A 36 -3.18 6.33 7.85
CA ALA A 36 -4.31 6.25 6.93
C ALA A 36 -4.74 4.79 6.69
N LEU A 37 -3.77 3.87 6.53
CA LEU A 37 -4.05 2.44 6.41
C LEU A 37 -4.74 1.89 7.67
N ALA A 38 -4.27 2.27 8.85
CA ALA A 38 -4.83 1.84 10.13
C ALA A 38 -6.27 2.34 10.33
N ARG A 39 -6.54 3.63 10.06
CA ARG A 39 -7.89 4.20 10.08
C ARG A 39 -8.83 3.48 9.13
N ARG A 40 -8.38 3.18 7.91
CA ARG A 40 -9.18 2.46 6.91
C ARG A 40 -9.52 1.04 7.36
N ILE A 41 -8.58 0.34 8.00
CA ILE A 41 -8.82 -0.99 8.57
C ILE A 41 -9.82 -0.92 9.73
N ALA A 42 -9.64 0.04 10.64
CA ALA A 42 -10.51 0.22 11.80
C ALA A 42 -11.95 0.53 11.38
N ALA A 43 -12.15 1.39 10.36
CA ALA A 43 -13.47 1.78 9.86
C ALA A 43 -14.23 0.64 9.16
N VAL A 44 -13.54 -0.24 8.43
CA VAL A 44 -14.15 -1.37 7.70
C VAL A 44 -14.36 -2.59 8.60
N GLY A 45 -13.65 -2.67 9.72
CA GLY A 45 -13.57 -3.87 10.54
C GLY A 45 -12.65 -4.93 9.93
N THR A 46 -12.23 -5.89 10.75
CA THR A 46 -11.20 -6.90 10.40
C THR A 46 -11.79 -8.25 9.97
N ALA A 47 -13.12 -8.33 9.82
CA ALA A 47 -13.83 -9.57 9.53
C ALA A 47 -13.36 -10.26 8.23
N SER A 48 -12.95 -9.51 7.21
CA SER A 48 -12.44 -10.02 5.93
C SER A 48 -10.91 -10.15 5.85
N ARG A 49 -10.18 -9.89 6.94
CA ARG A 49 -8.71 -9.80 6.96
C ARG A 49 -8.11 -10.79 7.95
N PRO A 50 -7.71 -12.01 7.52
CA PRO A 50 -7.24 -13.07 8.42
C PRO A 50 -6.04 -12.66 9.30
N LEU A 51 -5.16 -11.79 8.80
CA LEU A 51 -3.98 -11.31 9.55
C LEU A 51 -4.30 -10.26 10.63
N LEU A 52 -5.53 -9.72 10.62
CA LEU A 52 -6.00 -8.63 11.48
C LEU A 52 -7.22 -9.04 12.32
N HIS A 53 -7.66 -10.30 12.23
CA HIS A 53 -8.74 -10.85 13.04
C HIS A 53 -8.30 -10.87 14.50
N GLN A 54 -8.84 -10.01 15.37
CA GLN A 54 -8.52 -10.02 16.80
C GLN A 54 -9.68 -9.57 17.69
N GLU A 55 -9.71 -10.19 18.88
CA GLU A 55 -10.55 -9.96 20.07
C GLU A 55 -10.46 -8.53 20.63
N SER A 56 -11.24 -8.25 21.68
CA SER A 56 -11.49 -6.96 22.36
C SER A 56 -10.29 -5.99 22.47
N GLY A 57 -10.54 -4.69 22.24
CA GLY A 57 -9.58 -3.57 22.32
C GLY A 57 -9.77 -2.52 21.21
N ASP A 58 -8.99 -1.43 21.21
CA ASP A 58 -9.05 -0.38 20.15
C ASP A 58 -8.57 -0.94 18.79
N PRO A 59 -9.45 -1.04 17.78
CA PRO A 59 -9.11 -1.56 16.46
C PRO A 59 -8.03 -0.74 15.74
N TYR A 60 -7.99 0.59 15.95
CA TYR A 60 -7.00 1.46 15.31
C TYR A 60 -5.60 1.19 15.85
N ALA A 61 -5.40 1.23 17.18
CA ALA A 61 -4.09 1.02 17.79
C ALA A 61 -3.50 -0.35 17.42
N LYS A 62 -4.32 -1.40 17.37
CA LYS A 62 -3.89 -2.75 16.94
C LYS A 62 -3.51 -2.79 15.46
N ALA A 63 -4.34 -2.21 14.60
CA ALA A 63 -4.05 -2.15 13.17
C ALA A 63 -2.75 -1.39 12.90
N TYR A 64 -2.57 -0.25 13.56
CA TYR A 64 -1.36 0.56 13.45
C TYR A 64 -0.12 -0.21 13.90
N ALA A 65 -0.12 -0.80 15.11
CA ALA A 65 1.00 -1.59 15.60
C ALA A 65 1.37 -2.76 14.67
N LYS A 66 0.37 -3.48 14.16
CA LYS A 66 0.59 -4.57 13.20
C LYS A 66 1.18 -4.06 11.88
N LEU A 67 0.66 -2.95 11.36
CA LEU A 67 1.14 -2.35 10.12
C LEU A 67 2.58 -1.87 10.26
N THR A 68 2.94 -1.22 11.37
CA THR A 68 4.32 -0.79 11.66
C THR A 68 5.28 -1.97 11.64
N ALA A 69 4.98 -3.04 12.39
CA ALA A 69 5.83 -4.23 12.40
C ALA A 69 5.98 -4.89 11.02
N LEU A 70 4.89 -4.94 10.23
CA LEU A 70 4.94 -5.48 8.87
C LEU A 70 5.71 -4.57 7.90
N PHE A 71 5.61 -3.26 8.08
CA PHE A 71 6.28 -2.28 7.24
C PHE A 71 7.78 -2.30 7.48
N GLU A 72 8.22 -2.32 8.74
CA GLU A 72 9.64 -2.47 9.11
C GLU A 72 10.28 -3.73 8.48
N GLN A 73 9.55 -4.84 8.45
CA GLN A 73 10.03 -6.09 7.83
C GLN A 73 10.11 -6.06 6.30
N ARG A 74 9.39 -5.14 5.65
CA ARG A 74 9.13 -5.20 4.20
C ARG A 74 9.55 -3.95 3.44
N MET A 75 9.88 -2.86 4.13
CA MET A 75 10.20 -1.57 3.52
C MET A 75 11.29 -1.70 2.46
N ASP A 76 12.41 -2.35 2.79
CA ASP A 76 13.51 -2.58 1.85
C ASP A 76 13.06 -3.41 0.64
N SER A 77 12.13 -4.34 0.85
CA SER A 77 11.55 -5.11 -0.24
C SER A 77 10.69 -4.23 -1.15
N TYR A 78 9.78 -3.42 -0.60
CA TYR A 78 8.97 -2.47 -1.39
C TYR A 78 9.82 -1.46 -2.17
N ALA A 79 10.95 -1.02 -1.59
CA ALA A 79 11.89 -0.10 -2.22
C ALA A 79 12.57 -0.67 -3.48
N ASN A 80 12.47 -1.97 -3.76
CA ASN A 80 12.94 -2.57 -5.02
C ASN A 80 12.00 -2.32 -6.22
N ALA A 81 10.84 -1.69 -6.00
CA ALA A 81 9.93 -1.35 -7.08
C ALA A 81 10.55 -0.30 -8.03
N ASP A 82 10.23 -0.38 -9.31
CA ASP A 82 10.74 0.55 -10.33
C ASP A 82 10.26 2.00 -10.09
N ALA A 83 9.04 2.14 -9.53
CA ALA A 83 8.44 3.42 -9.19
C ALA A 83 7.80 3.38 -7.80
N ARG A 84 7.89 4.52 -7.08
CA ARG A 84 7.18 4.77 -5.82
C ARG A 84 6.20 5.92 -6.02
N VAL A 85 4.93 5.65 -5.78
CA VAL A 85 3.85 6.64 -5.82
C VAL A 85 3.46 6.96 -4.38
N SER A 86 3.91 8.11 -3.87
CA SER A 86 3.61 8.59 -2.52
C SER A 86 2.26 9.29 -2.49
N LEU A 87 1.32 8.75 -1.73
CA LEU A 87 0.00 9.37 -1.56
C LEU A 87 0.08 10.69 -0.77
N GLU A 88 1.05 10.86 0.12
CA GLU A 88 1.27 12.15 0.79
C GLU A 88 1.62 13.24 -0.23
N ASN A 89 2.51 12.94 -1.18
CA ASN A 89 2.88 13.87 -2.23
C ASN A 89 1.68 14.22 -3.13
N ILE A 90 0.84 13.24 -3.49
CA ILE A 90 -0.37 13.50 -4.29
C ILE A 90 -1.33 14.42 -3.52
N ALA A 91 -1.57 14.15 -2.23
CA ALA A 91 -2.45 14.98 -1.40
C ALA A 91 -1.92 16.42 -1.35
N LEU A 92 -0.62 16.61 -1.09
CA LEU A 92 0.02 17.92 -1.06
C LEU A 92 -0.07 18.65 -2.41
N LYS A 93 0.19 17.96 -3.53
CA LYS A 93 0.03 18.51 -4.90
C LYS A 93 -1.40 19.02 -5.15
N GLN A 94 -2.40 18.38 -4.56
CA GLN A 94 -3.81 18.77 -4.67
C GLN A 94 -4.27 19.77 -3.60
N GLY A 95 -3.37 20.27 -2.75
CA GLY A 95 -3.69 21.22 -1.68
C GLY A 95 -4.39 20.59 -0.47
N HIS A 96 -4.21 19.29 -0.27
CA HIS A 96 -4.76 18.53 0.84
C HIS A 96 -3.68 18.06 1.82
N ASN A 97 -4.02 17.99 3.10
CA ASN A 97 -3.14 17.47 4.16
C ASN A 97 -3.53 16.05 4.63
N ASP A 98 -4.54 15.44 3.99
CA ASP A 98 -5.05 14.12 4.34
C ASP A 98 -5.15 13.27 3.08
N VAL A 99 -4.48 12.12 3.06
CA VAL A 99 -4.48 11.19 1.93
C VAL A 99 -5.83 10.49 1.74
N ASN A 100 -6.71 10.49 2.74
CA ASN A 100 -8.02 9.84 2.66
C ASN A 100 -8.99 10.56 1.71
N VAL A 101 -8.71 11.81 1.33
CA VAL A 101 -9.50 12.56 0.36
C VAL A 101 -9.19 12.16 -1.09
N LEU A 102 -8.08 11.46 -1.32
CA LEU A 102 -7.64 11.08 -2.65
C LEU A 102 -8.60 10.06 -3.25
N THR A 103 -9.01 10.33 -4.49
CA THR A 103 -9.80 9.37 -5.27
C THR A 103 -8.88 8.32 -5.90
N PRO A 104 -9.37 7.09 -6.15
CA PRO A 104 -8.61 6.09 -6.90
C PRO A 104 -8.14 6.61 -8.27
N SER A 105 -8.95 7.44 -8.94
CA SER A 105 -8.59 8.07 -10.21
C SER A 105 -7.42 9.05 -10.08
N ALA A 106 -7.39 9.86 -9.01
CA ALA A 106 -6.27 10.75 -8.73
C ALA A 106 -4.95 9.98 -8.53
N ILE A 107 -5.01 8.87 -7.79
CA ILE A 107 -3.85 7.99 -7.59
C ILE A 107 -3.43 7.35 -8.92
N ALA A 108 -4.39 6.89 -9.72
CA ALA A 108 -4.11 6.30 -11.03
C ALA A 108 -3.48 7.30 -12.00
N ILE A 109 -3.89 8.57 -11.99
CA ILE A 109 -3.27 9.63 -12.80
C ILE A 109 -1.79 9.81 -12.43
N GLU A 110 -1.46 9.85 -11.14
CA GLU A 110 -0.06 9.93 -10.71
C GLU A 110 0.73 8.68 -11.12
N VAL A 111 0.14 7.49 -11.04
CA VAL A 111 0.74 6.25 -11.53
C VAL A 111 1.05 6.34 -13.03
N PHE A 112 0.19 6.99 -13.83
CA PHE A 112 0.39 7.17 -15.26
C PHE A 112 1.56 8.10 -15.62
N GLU A 113 2.07 8.93 -14.70
CA GLU A 113 3.27 9.74 -14.95
C GLU A 113 4.54 8.90 -15.17
N TYR A 114 4.49 7.59 -14.86
CA TYR A 114 5.58 6.63 -15.04
C TYR A 114 5.46 5.81 -16.34
N PHE A 115 4.49 6.11 -17.21
CA PHE A 115 4.24 5.43 -18.49
C PHE A 115 4.28 6.41 -19.67
#